data_AF-A0A3B1DX90-F1
#
_entry.id   AF-A0A3B1DX90-F1
#
_cell.length_a   1.000
_cell.length_b   1.000
_cell.length_c   1.000
_cell.angle_alpha   90.00
_cell.angle_beta   90.00
_cell.angle_gamma   90.00
#
_symmetry.space_group_name_H-M   'P 1'
#
loop_
_entity.id
_entity.type
_entity.pdbx_description
1 polymer ?
#
loop_
_entity_poly.entity_id
_entity_poly.type
_entity_poly.pdbx_seq_one_letter_code
_entity_poly.pdbx_strand_id
1 'polypeptide(L)'
;MKKSDASAWSQFRRYRNLGVEFAVAIFVGAFGGYKLDEWFSVEPLFLILGFFVGVAAGFLNFYRLITSEEKMLQSEKRNQKTDKKKDS
;
A
#
# COMPACT_ATOMS: atom_id res chain seq x y z
N MET A 1 -16.36 35.02 2.87
CA MET A 1 -16.19 33.76 3.63
C MET A 1 -15.44 32.76 2.76
N LYS A 2 -14.23 32.32 3.17
CA LYS A 2 -13.33 31.45 2.41
C LYS A 2 -13.91 30.04 2.27
N LYS A 3 -14.17 29.59 1.04
CA LYS A 3 -14.40 28.18 0.70
C LYS A 3 -13.10 27.62 0.11
N SER A 4 -12.15 27.23 0.95
CA SER A 4 -10.85 26.70 0.46
C SER A 4 -10.21 25.60 1.31
N ASP A 5 -10.94 24.97 2.25
CA ASP A 5 -10.34 23.95 3.14
C ASP A 5 -11.02 22.57 3.08
N ALA A 6 -12.19 22.46 2.44
CA ALA A 6 -12.97 21.22 2.47
C ALA A 6 -12.51 20.14 1.46
N SER A 7 -11.77 20.48 0.40
CA SER A 7 -11.34 19.52 -0.64
C SER A 7 -9.96 18.89 -0.39
N ALA A 8 -9.09 19.53 0.40
CA ALA A 8 -7.78 18.98 0.77
C ALA A 8 -7.91 17.82 1.80
N TRP A 9 -8.89 17.92 2.71
CA TRP A 9 -9.16 16.91 3.74
C TRP A 9 -9.86 15.64 3.24
N SER A 10 -10.58 15.69 2.11
CA SER A 10 -11.24 14.51 1.53
C SER A 10 -10.31 13.67 0.66
N GLN A 11 -9.24 14.27 0.12
CA GLN A 11 -8.22 13.54 -0.65
C GLN A 11 -7.18 12.86 0.25
N PHE A 12 -6.83 13.47 1.39
CA PHE A 12 -5.96 12.85 2.39
C PHE A 12 -6.49 11.49 2.87
N ARG A 13 -7.82 11.32 2.91
CA ARG A 13 -8.49 10.08 3.32
C ARG A 13 -8.16 8.88 2.43
N ARG A 14 -7.85 9.09 1.14
CA ARG A 14 -7.48 8.00 0.23
C ARG A 14 -6.05 7.50 0.46
N TYR A 15 -5.11 8.41 0.75
CA TYR A 15 -3.70 8.05 0.99
C TYR A 15 -3.46 7.45 2.38
N ARG A 16 -4.32 7.75 3.36
CA ARG A 16 -4.20 7.21 4.72
C ARG A 16 -4.24 5.68 4.78
N ASN A 17 -5.09 5.04 3.98
CA ASN A 17 -5.25 3.59 4.04
C ASN A 17 -3.95 2.88 3.64
N LEU A 18 -3.24 3.41 2.66
CA LEU A 18 -1.98 2.85 2.19
C LEU A 18 -0.87 2.93 3.25
N GLY A 19 -0.77 4.07 3.94
CA GLY A 19 0.19 4.24 5.05
C GLY A 19 -0.15 3.39 6.27
N VAL A 20 -1.43 3.25 6.60
CA VAL A 20 -1.89 2.39 7.72
C VAL A 20 -1.62 0.92 7.41
N GLU A 21 -1.93 0.47 6.19
CA GLU A 21 -1.69 -0.92 5.78
C GLU A 21 -0.20 -1.27 5.80
N PHE A 22 0.66 -0.34 5.36
CA PHE A 22 2.11 -0.47 5.43
C PHE A 22 2.62 -0.54 6.87
N ALA A 23 2.13 0.34 7.75
CA ALA A 23 2.49 0.34 9.17
C ALA A 23 2.04 -0.96 9.87
N VAL A 24 0.85 -1.46 9.57
CA VAL A 24 0.32 -2.72 10.11
C VAL A 24 1.19 -3.90 9.66
N ALA A 25 1.60 -3.96 8.39
CA ALA A 25 2.48 -5.03 7.89
C ALA A 25 3.83 -5.07 8.63
N ILE A 26 4.45 -3.91 8.85
CA ILE A 26 5.69 -3.79 9.64
C ILE A 26 5.46 -4.21 11.08
N PHE A 27 4.36 -3.77 11.70
CA PHE A 27 4.04 -4.10 13.08
C PHE A 27 3.86 -5.60 13.28
N VAL A 28 3.14 -6.27 12.36
CA VAL A 28 2.92 -7.71 12.39
C VAL A 28 4.25 -8.47 12.19
N GLY A 29 5.08 -8.04 11.24
CA GLY A 29 6.40 -8.64 11.00
C GLY A 29 7.37 -8.48 12.18
N ALA A 30 7.41 -7.29 12.78
CA ALA A 30 8.25 -7.00 13.94
C ALA A 30 7.74 -7.71 15.21
N PHE A 31 6.43 -7.69 15.47
CA PHE A 31 5.85 -8.37 16.63
C PHE A 31 5.94 -9.89 16.52
N GLY A 32 5.71 -10.44 15.31
CA GLY A 32 5.92 -11.85 15.02
C GLY A 32 7.39 -12.26 15.17
N GLY A 33 8.32 -11.43 14.67
CA GLY A 33 9.76 -11.62 14.83
C GLY A 33 10.19 -11.62 16.29
N TYR A 34 9.68 -10.67 17.09
CA TYR A 34 9.94 -10.59 18.54
C TYR A 34 9.44 -11.82 19.30
N LYS A 35 8.22 -12.30 18.99
CA LYS A 35 7.67 -13.54 19.58
C LYS A 35 8.49 -14.78 19.23
N LEU A 36 9.01 -14.86 18.01
CA LEU A 36 9.90 -15.96 17.60
C LEU A 36 11.23 -15.91 18.35
N ASP A 37 11.77 -14.72 18.53
CA ASP A 37 13.01 -14.46 19.27
C ASP A 37 12.90 -14.90 20.74
N GLU A 38 11.76 -14.56 21.39
CA GLU A 38 11.43 -14.97 22.76
C GLU A 38 11.32 -16.49 22.91
N TRP A 39 10.84 -17.18 21.87
CA TRP A 39 10.66 -18.64 21.91
C TRP A 39 11.96 -19.41 21.69
N PHE A 40 12.88 -18.86 20.90
CA PHE A 40 14.17 -19.49 20.62
C PHE A 40 15.32 -19.02 21.54
N SER A 41 15.10 -18.03 22.42
CA SER A 41 16.15 -17.42 23.27
C SER A 41 17.38 -16.95 22.48
N VAL A 42 17.21 -16.63 21.20
CA VAL A 42 18.29 -16.09 20.35
C VAL A 42 18.35 -14.59 20.57
N GLU A 43 19.55 -14.03 20.48
CA GLU A 43 19.77 -12.59 20.34
C GLU A 43 18.90 -12.00 19.21
N PRO A 44 18.58 -10.67 19.20
CA PRO A 44 17.52 -9.99 18.42
C PRO A 44 17.61 -10.03 16.88
N LEU A 45 17.95 -11.19 16.34
CA LEU A 45 18.16 -11.51 14.95
C LEU A 45 16.83 -11.79 14.26
N PHE A 46 15.90 -12.50 14.90
CA PHE A 46 14.58 -12.76 14.29
C PHE A 46 13.72 -11.51 14.28
N LEU A 47 13.89 -10.61 15.24
CA LEU A 47 13.27 -9.28 15.21
C LEU A 47 13.77 -8.46 14.03
N ILE A 48 15.09 -8.36 13.84
CA ILE A 48 15.68 -7.64 12.71
C ILE A 48 15.24 -8.25 11.38
N LEU A 49 15.30 -9.59 11.26
CA LEU A 49 14.89 -10.29 10.05
C LEU A 49 13.38 -10.10 9.79
N GLY A 50 12.55 -10.24 10.81
CA GLY A 50 11.10 -10.03 10.75
C GLY A 50 10.72 -8.59 10.40
N PHE A 51 11.49 -7.61 10.89
CA PHE A 51 11.34 -6.20 10.52
C PHE A 51 11.64 -5.98 9.04
N PHE A 52 12.78 -6.48 8.53
CA PHE A 52 13.12 -6.37 7.10
C PHE A 52 12.09 -7.08 6.21
N VAL A 53 11.61 -8.25 6.63
CA VAL A 53 10.55 -8.98 5.93
C VAL A 53 9.24 -8.17 5.95
N GLY A 54 8.86 -7.58 7.07
CA GLY A 54 7.68 -6.72 7.18
C GLY A 54 7.76 -5.48 6.28
N VAL A 55 8.93 -4.83 6.25
CA VAL A 55 9.21 -3.69 5.36
C VAL A 55 9.15 -4.12 3.89
N ALA A 56 9.78 -5.24 3.54
CA ALA A 56 9.77 -5.77 2.17
C ALA A 56 8.34 -6.14 1.72
N ALA A 57 7.57 -6.81 2.57
CA ALA A 57 6.18 -7.17 2.32
C ALA A 57 5.30 -5.92 2.12
N GLY A 58 5.46 -4.91 2.96
CA GLY A 58 4.80 -3.62 2.80
C GLY A 58 5.14 -2.97 1.46
N PHE A 59 6.42 -2.93 1.09
CA PHE A 59 6.88 -2.35 -0.18
C PHE A 59 6.34 -3.10 -1.40
N LEU A 60 6.32 -4.43 -1.35
CA LEU A 60 5.74 -5.27 -2.41
C LEU A 60 4.25 -4.98 -2.61
N ASN A 61 3.47 -4.84 -1.52
CA ASN A 61 2.06 -4.49 -1.62
C ASN A 61 1.86 -3.07 -2.18
N PHE A 62 2.65 -2.11 -1.72
CA PHE A 62 2.64 -0.73 -2.21
C PHE A 62 2.95 -0.64 -3.70
N TYR A 63 4.01 -1.33 -4.15
CA TYR A 63 4.43 -1.33 -5.55
C TYR A 63 3.39 -1.99 -6.45
N ARG A 64 2.75 -3.06 -5.98
CA ARG A 64 1.61 -3.69 -6.67
C ARG A 64 0.44 -2.74 -6.83
N LEU A 65 0.10 -1.98 -5.79
CA LEU A 65 -1.03 -1.06 -5.83
C LEU A 65 -0.81 0.01 -6.91
N ILE A 66 0.35 0.66 -6.90
CA ILE A 66 0.71 1.71 -7.86
C ILE A 66 0.72 1.17 -9.29
N THR A 67 1.35 0.01 -9.52
CA THR A 67 1.46 -0.58 -10.86
C THR A 67 0.10 -1.07 -11.39
N SER A 68 -0.83 -1.44 -10.51
CA SER A 68 -2.15 -1.94 -10.91
C SER A 68 -3.10 -0.81 -11.32
N GLU A 69 -3.03 0.35 -10.66
CA GLU A 69 -3.85 1.51 -11.04
C GLU A 69 -3.53 2.02 -12.45
N GLU A 70 -2.25 1.99 -12.86
CA GLU A 70 -1.86 2.41 -14.22
C GLU A 70 -2.46 1.54 -15.32
N LYS A 71 -2.61 0.23 -15.07
CA LYS A 71 -3.18 -0.72 -16.05
C LYS A 71 -4.69 -0.57 -16.20
N MET A 72 -5.39 -0.20 -15.13
CA MET A 72 -6.85 0.03 -15.17
C MET A 72 -7.20 1.34 -15.90
N LEU A 73 -6.41 2.39 -15.69
CA LEU A 73 -6.61 3.67 -16.39
C LEU A 73 -6.35 3.55 -17.91
N GLN A 74 -5.44 2.67 -18.35
CA GLN A 74 -5.20 2.43 -19.77
C GLN A 74 -6.27 1.58 -20.45
N SER A 75 -6.85 0.61 -19.73
CA SER A 75 -7.89 -0.27 -20.28
C SER A 75 -9.23 0.47 -20.46
N GLU A 76 -9.57 1.36 -19.53
CA GLU A 76 -10.75 2.23 -19.66
C GLU A 76 -10.60 3.23 -20.83
N LYS A 77 -9.42 3.85 -20.97
CA LYS A 77 -9.11 4.74 -22.11
C LYS A 77 -9.06 4.00 -23.46
N ARG A 78 -8.70 2.71 -23.49
CA ARG A 78 -8.77 1.89 -24.71
C ARG A 78 -10.20 1.58 -25.10
N ASN A 79 -11.03 1.09 -24.18
CA ASN A 79 -12.41 0.72 -24.51
C ASN A 79 -13.24 1.92 -24.96
N GLN A 80 -13.07 3.08 -24.32
CA GLN A 80 -13.82 4.29 -24.70
C GLN A 80 -13.47 4.81 -26.11
N LYS A 81 -12.25 4.55 -26.60
CA LYS A 81 -11.85 4.86 -27.99
C LYS A 81 -12.45 3.89 -29.00
N THR A 82 -12.67 2.63 -28.61
CA THR A 82 -13.23 1.61 -29.49
C THR A 82 -14.73 1.82 -29.71
N ASP A 83 -15.48 2.20 -28.67
CA ASP A 83 -16.89 2.55 -28.79
C ASP A 83 -17.11 3.82 -29.62
N LYS A 84 -16.34 4.89 -29.38
CA LYS A 84 -16.44 6.13 -30.19
C LYS A 84 -16.13 5.94 -31.67
N LYS A 85 -15.36 4.91 -32.05
CA LYS A 85 -15.02 4.61 -33.44
C LYS A 85 -16.06 3.72 -34.13
N LYS A 86 -17.01 3.15 -33.36
CA LYS A 86 -18.08 2.29 -33.88
C LYS A 86 -19.33 3.09 -34.24
N ASP A 87 -19.48 4.28 -33.66
CA ASP A 87 -20.60 5.22 -33.88
C ASP A 87 -20.28 6.34 -34.91
N SER A 88 -19.15 6.26 -35.64
CA SER A 88 -18.77 7.18 -36.74
C SER A 88 -18.48 6.40 -38.01
#